data_AF-A0A9D6IVS6-F1
#
_entry.id   AF-A0A9D6IVS6-F1
#
_cell.length_a   1.000
_cell.length_b   1.000
_cell.length_c   1.000
_cell.angle_alpha   90.00
_cell.angle_beta   90.00
_cell.angle_gamma   90.00
#
_symmetry.space_group_name_H-M   'P 1'
#
loop_
_entity.id
_entity.type
_entity.pdbx_description
1 polymer ?
#
loop_
_entity_poly.entity_id
_entity_poly.type
_entity_poly.pdbx_seq_one_letter_code
_entity_poly.pdbx_strand_id
1 'polypeptide(L)'
;MSTRTNPMNAPDAYARMAGTEKVQFKIGGMACSFCVASITKALGRMDGVRDVNVNLAHEETLIEYEPMKIAPAKLKETLLDLGYTVRDAKKVRSLEEEEAEIKEHLTNLLTAAGFAAVSLGAMALMWLDLMPPQGMAAMYWLMPILA
;
A
#
# COMPACT_ATOMS: atom_id res chain seq x y z
N MET A 1 1.09 -10.08 -29.27
CA MET A 1 -0.39 -9.91 -29.27
C MET A 1 -0.92 -10.44 -27.94
N SER A 2 -1.12 -9.56 -26.96
CA SER A 2 -2.02 -9.70 -25.79
C SER A 2 -1.63 -8.60 -24.80
N THR A 3 -2.17 -7.41 -25.00
CA THR A 3 -2.10 -6.32 -24.02
C THR A 3 -3.03 -6.70 -22.87
N ARG A 4 -2.44 -7.22 -21.78
CA ARG A 4 -3.15 -7.44 -20.51
C ARG A 4 -3.36 -6.08 -19.84
N THR A 5 -4.28 -5.27 -20.37
CA THR A 5 -4.78 -4.09 -19.65
C THR A 5 -5.56 -4.62 -18.46
N ASN A 6 -4.96 -4.54 -17.27
CA ASN A 6 -5.62 -4.88 -16.03
C ASN A 6 -6.82 -3.92 -15.82
N PRO A 7 -8.07 -4.39 -15.81
CA PRO A 7 -9.25 -3.55 -15.64
C PRO A 7 -9.57 -3.24 -14.16
N MET A 8 -8.63 -3.50 -13.24
CA MET A 8 -8.79 -3.18 -11.81
C MET A 8 -8.55 -1.70 -11.54
N ASN A 9 -9.53 -0.87 -11.88
CA ASN A 9 -10.23 0.08 -11.00
C ASN A 9 -11.10 0.96 -11.92
N ALA A 10 -12.32 0.51 -12.24
CA ALA A 10 -13.29 1.39 -12.88
C ALA A 10 -13.83 2.51 -11.95
N PRO A 11 -13.79 2.40 -10.59
CA PRO A 11 -14.44 3.41 -9.77
C PRO A 11 -13.72 4.73 -9.47
N ASP A 12 -12.41 4.80 -9.70
CA ASP A 12 -11.62 6.02 -9.54
C ASP A 12 -11.56 6.87 -10.81
N ALA A 13 -11.59 6.23 -11.99
CA ALA A 13 -11.63 6.91 -13.28
C ALA A 13 -12.91 7.75 -13.47
N TYR A 14 -14.08 7.25 -13.02
CA TYR A 14 -15.31 8.05 -13.07
C TYR A 14 -15.29 9.22 -12.05
N ALA A 15 -14.70 9.03 -10.88
CA ALA A 15 -14.67 10.05 -9.82
C ALA A 15 -13.82 11.26 -10.24
N ARG A 16 -12.72 11.02 -10.97
CA ARG A 16 -11.86 12.06 -11.54
C ARG A 16 -12.54 12.86 -12.66
N MET A 17 -13.40 12.23 -13.48
CA MET A 17 -14.20 12.96 -14.48
C MET A 17 -15.39 13.69 -13.86
N ALA A 18 -15.92 13.16 -12.76
CA ALA A 18 -17.07 13.71 -12.06
C ALA A 18 -16.70 14.80 -11.03
N GLY A 19 -15.42 15.17 -10.92
CA GLY A 19 -14.94 16.28 -10.09
C GLY A 19 -15.10 16.05 -8.59
N THR A 20 -14.97 14.80 -8.10
CA THR A 20 -15.06 14.47 -6.67
C THR A 20 -13.73 14.03 -6.08
N GLU A 21 -13.51 14.41 -4.81
CA GLU A 21 -12.39 13.98 -3.98
C GLU A 21 -12.90 13.13 -2.81
N LYS A 22 -12.03 12.27 -2.26
CA LYS A 22 -12.32 11.47 -1.08
C LYS A 22 -11.47 11.91 0.10
N VAL A 23 -12.09 12.03 1.27
CA VAL A 23 -11.42 12.34 2.54
C VAL A 23 -11.86 11.36 3.62
N GLN A 24 -10.92 10.92 4.44
CA GLN A 24 -11.16 10.06 5.58
C GLN A 24 -10.89 10.82 6.87
N PHE A 25 -11.87 10.73 7.77
CA PHE A 25 -11.81 11.30 9.09
C PHE A 25 -11.82 10.21 10.15
N LYS A 26 -10.89 10.29 11.11
CA LYS A 26 -10.98 9.51 12.36
C LYS A 26 -11.86 10.24 13.37
N ILE A 27 -12.91 9.57 13.83
CA ILE A 27 -13.94 10.14 14.70
C ILE A 27 -13.97 9.40 16.04
N GLY A 28 -13.59 10.09 17.11
CA GLY A 28 -13.73 9.58 18.47
C GLY A 28 -15.16 9.74 19.00
N GLY A 29 -15.61 8.76 19.78
CA GLY A 29 -16.91 8.77 20.45
C GLY A 29 -18.04 8.06 19.69
N MET A 30 -17.73 7.34 18.60
CA MET A 30 -18.71 6.51 17.89
C MET A 30 -18.82 5.13 18.55
N ALA A 31 -19.88 4.91 19.35
CA ALA A 31 -20.06 3.65 20.08
C ALA A 31 -21.25 2.80 19.59
N CYS A 32 -22.13 3.34 18.74
CA CYS A 32 -23.38 2.69 18.38
C CYS A 32 -23.78 2.96 16.91
N SER A 33 -24.60 2.07 16.34
CA SER A 33 -25.19 2.23 15.01
C SER A 33 -25.98 3.55 14.85
N PHE A 34 -26.50 4.09 15.94
CA PHE A 34 -27.17 5.40 15.93
C PHE A 34 -26.22 6.56 15.63
N CYS A 35 -24.96 6.48 16.08
CA CYS A 35 -23.93 7.49 15.78
C CYS A 35 -23.66 7.54 14.28
N VAL A 36 -23.56 6.37 13.64
CA VAL A 36 -23.39 6.24 12.18
C VAL A 36 -24.53 6.91 11.45
N ALA A 37 -25.78 6.54 11.78
CA ALA A 37 -26.95 7.09 11.12
C ALA A 37 -27.02 8.62 11.26
N SER A 38 -26.64 9.15 12.42
CA SER A 38 -26.62 10.60 12.67
C SER A 38 -25.56 11.30 11.81
N ILE A 39 -24.35 10.74 11.72
CA ILE A 39 -23.24 11.30 10.94
C ILE A 39 -23.56 11.25 9.44
N THR A 40 -23.97 10.08 8.91
CA THR A 40 -24.34 9.92 7.50
C THR A 40 -25.47 10.87 7.10
N LYS A 41 -26.48 11.04 7.96
CA LYS A 41 -27.61 11.94 7.69
C LYS A 41 -27.22 13.42 7.74
N ALA A 42 -26.33 13.81 8.64
CA ALA A 42 -25.88 15.19 8.74
C ALA A 42 -25.00 15.57 7.55
N LEU A 43 -24.00 14.75 7.23
CA LEU A 43 -23.07 14.99 6.13
C LEU A 43 -23.75 14.85 4.76
N GLY A 44 -24.65 13.87 4.59
CA GLY A 44 -25.39 13.68 3.34
C GLY A 44 -26.40 14.78 3.01
N ARG A 45 -26.68 15.69 3.95
CA ARG A 45 -27.50 16.89 3.70
C ARG A 45 -26.70 18.10 3.25
N MET A 46 -25.37 18.02 3.30
CA MET A 46 -24.51 19.12 2.91
C MET A 46 -24.41 19.20 1.39
N ASP A 47 -24.52 20.41 0.84
CA ASP A 47 -24.35 20.62 -0.59
C ASP A 47 -22.88 20.38 -0.99
N GLY A 48 -22.69 19.54 -2.01
CA GLY A 48 -21.37 19.07 -2.46
C GLY A 48 -20.90 17.76 -1.83
N VAL A 49 -21.65 17.11 -0.95
CA VAL A 49 -21.37 15.73 -0.53
C VAL A 49 -22.09 14.74 -1.45
N ARG A 50 -21.36 13.77 -2.00
CA ARG A 50 -21.92 12.74 -2.90
C ARG A 50 -22.18 11.43 -2.20
N ASP A 51 -21.23 10.99 -1.37
CA ASP A 51 -21.33 9.73 -0.66
C ASP A 51 -20.66 9.82 0.72
N VAL A 52 -21.19 9.06 1.67
CA VAL A 52 -20.70 9.02 3.06
C VAL A 52 -20.73 7.59 3.55
N ASN A 53 -19.54 7.02 3.75
CA ASN A 53 -19.37 5.68 4.29
C ASN A 53 -18.73 5.76 5.67
N VAL A 54 -19.38 5.17 6.67
CA VAL A 54 -18.91 5.20 8.07
C VAL A 54 -18.58 3.78 8.50
N ASN A 55 -17.39 3.59 9.05
CA ASN A 55 -16.92 2.34 9.60
C ASN A 55 -16.81 2.45 11.13
N LEU A 56 -17.71 1.75 11.83
CA LEU A 56 -17.72 1.70 13.28
C LEU A 56 -16.52 0.94 13.86
N ALA A 57 -16.06 -0.11 13.18
CA ALA A 57 -15.01 -0.98 13.69
C ALA A 57 -13.63 -0.29 13.76
N HIS A 58 -13.41 0.66 12.86
CA HIS A 58 -12.17 1.45 12.81
C HIS A 58 -12.34 2.90 13.27
N GLU A 59 -13.53 3.28 13.75
CA GLU A 59 -13.83 4.67 14.14
C GLU A 59 -13.52 5.69 13.02
N GLU A 60 -13.84 5.33 11.78
CA GLU A 60 -13.43 6.07 10.58
C GLU A 60 -14.63 6.40 9.69
N THR A 61 -14.59 7.54 9.03
CA THR A 61 -15.59 7.95 8.04
C THR A 61 -14.93 8.39 6.75
N LEU A 62 -15.32 7.78 5.64
CA LEU A 62 -14.92 8.12 4.29
C LEU A 62 -16.03 8.97 3.64
N ILE A 63 -15.66 10.14 3.14
CA ILE A 63 -16.60 11.09 2.51
C ILE A 63 -16.11 11.38 1.10
N GLU A 64 -17.00 11.20 0.13
CA GLU A 64 -16.81 11.66 -1.23
C GLU A 64 -17.49 13.02 -1.41
N TYR A 65 -16.72 14.05 -1.74
CA TYR A 65 -17.19 15.43 -1.82
C TYR A 65 -16.67 16.13 -3.07
N GLU A 66 -17.36 17.19 -3.49
CA GLU A 66 -16.96 18.06 -4.59
C GLU A 66 -16.10 19.21 -4.03
N PRO A 67 -14.77 19.23 -4.25
CA PRO A 67 -13.90 20.27 -3.71
C PRO A 67 -14.21 21.68 -4.25
N MET A 68 -14.94 21.77 -5.36
CA MET A 68 -15.43 23.05 -5.89
C MET A 68 -16.61 23.64 -5.09
N LYS A 69 -17.36 22.80 -4.37
CA LYS A 69 -18.55 23.24 -3.60
C LYS A 69 -18.29 23.30 -2.10
N ILE A 70 -17.53 22.34 -1.57
CA ILE A 70 -17.32 22.21 -0.14
C ILE A 70 -15.86 21.91 0.19
N ALA A 71 -15.33 22.63 1.17
CA ALA A 71 -13.99 22.40 1.70
C ALA A 71 -14.02 21.29 2.77
N PRO A 72 -12.98 20.45 2.88
CA PRO A 72 -12.89 19.41 3.91
C PRO A 72 -12.92 19.99 5.34
N ALA A 73 -12.51 21.26 5.52
CA ALA A 73 -12.63 21.96 6.79
C ALA A 73 -14.09 22.11 7.26
N LYS A 74 -15.03 22.33 6.33
CA LYS A 74 -16.47 22.45 6.59
C LYS A 74 -17.08 21.13 7.06
N LEU A 75 -16.62 20.03 6.47
CA LEU A 75 -17.01 18.67 6.88
C LEU A 75 -16.53 18.38 8.31
N LYS A 76 -15.29 18.78 8.63
CA LYS A 76 -14.74 18.66 9.99
C LYS A 76 -15.52 19.50 11.00
N GLU A 77 -15.81 20.76 10.68
CA GLU A 77 -16.60 21.67 11.51
C GLU A 77 -17.97 21.07 11.84
N THR A 78 -18.66 20.53 10.84
CA THR A 78 -19.98 19.88 11.02
C THR A 78 -19.90 18.69 11.98
N LEU A 79 -18.82 17.89 11.91
CA LEU A 79 -18.63 16.77 12.83
C LEU A 79 -18.35 17.24 14.27
N LEU A 80 -17.62 18.34 14.43
CA LEU A 80 -17.36 18.96 15.74
C LEU A 80 -18.65 19.55 16.34
N ASP A 81 -19.49 20.19 15.52
CA ASP A 81 -20.78 20.77 15.93
C ASP A 81 -21.77 19.69 16.41
N LEU A 82 -21.68 18.48 15.84
CA LEU A 82 -22.43 17.31 16.30
C LEU A 82 -21.90 16.73 17.63
N GLY A 83 -20.80 17.26 18.16
CA GLY A 83 -20.19 16.83 19.42
C GLY A 83 -19.17 15.68 19.28
N TYR A 84 -18.74 15.34 18.07
CA TYR A 84 -17.73 14.30 17.86
C TYR A 84 -16.31 14.86 17.85
N THR A 85 -15.34 14.06 18.27
CA THR A 85 -13.92 14.45 18.22
C THR A 85 -13.29 14.00 16.91
N VAL A 86 -12.84 14.93 16.05
CA VAL A 86 -12.16 14.58 14.79
C VAL A 86 -10.65 14.72 14.94
N ARG A 87 -9.92 13.60 14.84
CA ARG A 87 -8.47 13.54 15.10
C ARG A 87 -7.62 13.77 13.86
N ASP A 88 -7.93 13.10 12.76
CA ASP A 88 -7.11 13.13 11.55
C ASP A 88 -7.98 13.23 10.30
N ALA A 89 -7.56 14.08 9.36
CA ALA A 89 -8.15 14.21 8.03
C ALA A 89 -7.13 13.71 7.01
N LYS A 90 -7.06 12.40 6.79
CA LYS A 90 -6.23 11.85 5.71
C LYS A 90 -7.05 12.03 4.43
N LYS A 91 -6.59 12.86 3.48
CA LYS A 91 -7.16 12.79 2.12
C LYS A 91 -6.94 11.36 1.65
N VAL A 92 -8.02 10.64 1.38
CA VAL A 92 -7.92 9.30 0.77
C VAL A 92 -7.64 9.53 -0.69
N ARG A 93 -6.38 9.90 -0.95
CA ARG A 93 -5.77 9.60 -2.21
C ARG A 93 -5.79 8.08 -2.29
N SER A 94 -6.25 7.60 -3.44
CA SER A 94 -6.43 6.20 -3.78
C SER A 94 -5.27 5.36 -3.26
N LEU A 95 -5.55 4.09 -2.97
CA LEU A 95 -4.55 3.06 -2.66
C LEU A 95 -3.39 2.98 -3.69
N GLU A 96 -3.47 3.73 -4.80
CA GLU A 96 -2.39 4.03 -5.74
C GLU A 96 -1.18 4.77 -5.09
N GLU A 97 -1.35 5.57 -4.02
CA GLU A 97 -0.21 6.20 -3.34
C GLU A 97 0.50 5.29 -2.35
N GLU A 98 -0.22 4.36 -1.71
CA GLU A 98 0.42 3.32 -0.87
C GLU A 98 1.09 2.25 -1.76
N GLU A 99 0.57 1.96 -2.97
CA GLU A 99 1.25 1.10 -3.94
C GLU A 99 2.47 1.77 -4.61
N ALA A 100 2.56 3.11 -4.60
CA ALA A 100 3.75 3.82 -5.05
C ALA A 100 4.93 3.68 -4.07
N GLU A 101 4.65 3.37 -2.80
CA GLU A 101 5.67 3.11 -1.76
C GLU A 101 6.08 1.62 -1.74
N ILE A 102 5.18 0.69 -2.09
CA ILE A 102 5.50 -0.74 -2.19
C ILE A 102 6.52 -1.02 -3.31
N LYS A 103 6.50 -0.23 -4.40
CA LYS A 103 7.50 -0.35 -5.47
C LYS A 103 8.92 0.04 -5.04
N GLU A 104 9.07 0.82 -3.99
CA GLU A 104 10.38 1.23 -3.50
C GLU A 104 11.10 0.07 -2.79
N HIS A 105 10.39 -0.68 -1.94
CA HIS A 105 10.94 -1.86 -1.27
C HIS A 105 11.24 -3.03 -2.22
N LEU A 106 10.57 -3.13 -3.38
CA LEU A 106 10.86 -4.15 -4.39
C LEU A 106 12.25 -3.98 -5.03
N THR A 107 12.72 -2.74 -5.21
CA THR A 107 14.01 -2.48 -5.90
C THR A 107 15.20 -2.94 -5.04
N ASN A 108 15.15 -2.71 -3.73
CA ASN A 108 16.16 -3.23 -2.80
C ASN A 108 16.06 -4.75 -2.58
N LEU A 109 14.86 -5.33 -2.73
CA LEU A 109 14.67 -6.77 -2.64
C LEU A 109 15.22 -7.48 -3.89
N LEU A 110 15.14 -6.84 -5.06
CA LEU A 110 15.75 -7.34 -6.31
C LEU A 110 17.28 -7.30 -6.28
N THR A 111 17.89 -6.26 -5.71
CA THR A 111 19.36 -6.23 -5.54
C THR A 111 19.82 -7.32 -4.57
N ALA A 112 19.14 -7.50 -3.44
CA ALA A 112 19.41 -8.58 -2.49
C ALA A 112 19.19 -9.98 -3.10
N ALA A 113 18.13 -10.16 -3.89
CA ALA A 113 17.86 -11.40 -4.60
C ALA A 113 18.93 -11.71 -5.67
N GLY A 114 19.47 -10.68 -6.34
CA GLY A 114 20.58 -10.81 -7.26
C GLY A 114 21.85 -11.34 -6.58
N PHE A 115 22.26 -10.74 -5.46
CA PHE A 115 23.40 -11.23 -4.67
C PHE A 115 23.19 -12.66 -4.16
N ALA A 116 21.98 -12.97 -3.69
CA ALA A 116 21.64 -14.31 -3.24
C ALA A 116 21.70 -15.33 -4.40
N ALA A 117 21.19 -14.99 -5.58
CA ALA A 117 21.25 -15.85 -6.76
C ALA A 117 22.68 -16.05 -7.27
N VAL A 118 23.54 -15.03 -7.21
CA VAL A 118 24.96 -15.14 -7.56
C VAL A 118 25.69 -16.03 -6.55
N SER A 119 25.42 -15.87 -5.25
CA SER A 119 26.03 -16.70 -4.20
C SER A 119 25.59 -18.16 -4.31
N LEU A 120 24.27 -18.41 -4.44
CA LEU A 120 23.73 -19.75 -4.64
C LEU A 120 24.18 -20.35 -5.97
N GLY A 121 24.32 -19.54 -7.02
CA GLY A 121 24.86 -19.94 -8.32
C GLY A 121 26.34 -20.32 -8.24
N ALA A 122 27.14 -19.58 -7.47
CA ALA A 122 28.55 -19.90 -7.22
C ALA A 122 28.70 -21.17 -6.38
N MET A 123 27.88 -21.35 -5.34
CA MET A 123 27.83 -22.59 -4.57
C MET A 123 27.38 -23.78 -5.43
N ALA A 124 26.36 -23.59 -6.27
CA ALA A 124 25.88 -24.61 -7.19
C ALA A 124 26.91 -24.94 -8.29
N LEU A 125 27.62 -23.93 -8.83
CA LEU A 125 28.73 -24.11 -9.78
C LEU A 125 29.89 -24.89 -9.18
N MET A 126 30.17 -24.67 -7.89
CA MET A 126 31.18 -25.44 -7.17
C MET A 126 30.72 -26.90 -6.94
N TRP A 127 29.41 -27.16 -6.88
CA TRP A 127 28.83 -28.49 -6.68
C TRP A 127 28.58 -29.27 -7.97
N LEU A 128 28.37 -28.59 -9.11
CA LEU A 128 27.99 -29.19 -10.40
C LEU A 128 29.19 -29.58 -11.29
N ASP A 129 30.36 -29.82 -10.68
CA ASP A 129 31.52 -30.44 -11.32
C ASP A 129 32.24 -29.59 -12.39
N LEU A 130 33.07 -28.66 -11.91
CA LEU A 130 34.27 -28.22 -12.64
C LEU A 130 35.44 -28.04 -11.68
N MET A 131 35.72 -29.08 -10.89
CA MET A 131 36.98 -29.21 -10.17
C MET A 131 37.84 -30.23 -10.93
N PRO A 132 38.80 -29.79 -11.76
CA PRO A 132 39.74 -30.74 -12.33
C PRO A 132 40.52 -31.43 -11.19
N PRO A 133 40.72 -32.76 -11.21
CA PRO A 133 41.35 -33.55 -10.12
C PRO A 133 42.85 -33.26 -9.91
N GLN A 134 43.38 -32.15 -10.40
CA GLN A 134 44.80 -31.81 -10.39
C GLN A 134 45.33 -31.29 -9.03
N GLY A 135 44.45 -31.01 -8.06
CA GLY A 135 44.86 -30.66 -6.69
C GLY A 135 45.37 -31.85 -5.85
N MET A 136 44.99 -33.08 -6.19
CA MET A 136 45.40 -34.28 -5.45
C MET A 136 46.71 -34.90 -5.99
N ALA A 137 47.10 -34.58 -7.22
CA ALA A 137 48.33 -35.07 -7.83
C ALA A 137 49.60 -34.44 -7.24
N ALA A 138 49.53 -33.15 -6.83
CA ALA A 138 50.66 -32.45 -6.23
C ALA A 138 51.04 -32.97 -4.83
N MET A 139 50.06 -33.49 -4.08
CA MET A 139 50.30 -34.06 -2.74
C MET A 139 51.00 -35.42 -2.79
N TYR A 140 50.74 -36.23 -3.83
CA TYR A 140 51.31 -37.59 -3.96
C TYR A 140 52.75 -37.58 -4.51
N TRP A 141 53.15 -36.53 -5.23
CA TRP A 141 54.51 -36.40 -5.82
C TRP A 141 55.60 -36.02 -4.80
N LEU A 142 55.24 -35.53 -3.60
CA LEU A 142 56.17 -35.18 -2.52
C LEU A 142 56.36 -36.30 -1.47
N MET A 143 55.55 -37.36 -1.53
CA MET A 143 55.63 -38.48 -0.59
C MET A 143 56.91 -39.36 -0.67
N PRO A 144 57.68 -39.44 -1.79
CA PRO A 144 58.88 -40.30 -1.83
C PRO A 144 60.17 -39.65 -1.29
N ILE A 145 60.13 -38.41 -0.81
CA ILE A 145 61.34 -37.72 -0.25
C ILE A 145 61.39 -37.82 1.29
N LEU A 146 60.33 -38.31 1.93
CA LEU A 146 60.19 -38.42 3.39
C LEU A 146 60.05 -39.88 3.90
N ALA A 147 60.33 -40.86 3.05
CA ALA A 147 60.40 -42.29 3.40
C ALA A 147 61.81 -42.85 3.16
#